data_AF-A0A1C6C4B7-F1
#
_entry.id   AF-A0A1C6C4B7-F1
#
_cell.length_a   1.000
_cell.length_b   1.000
_cell.length_c   1.000
_cell.angle_alpha   90.00
_cell.angle_beta   90.00
_cell.angle_gamma   90.00
#
_symmetry.space_group_name_H-M   'P 1'
#
loop_
_entity.id
_entity.type
_entity.pdbx_description
1 polymer ?
#
loop_
_entity_poly.entity_id
_entity_poly.type
_entity_poly.pdbx_seq_one_letter_code
_entity_poly.pdbx_strand_id
1 'polypeptide(L)'
;MTKTKFIAVAAAVLLTTMATACGDQKANTDTSSSAVTTSSVSELENTEATPKDITAIDPFDGLNVVFNGDNGSGTVEMEYTGNNAFIRDNVRFHCDSPNSTKLSNGDVISVSARCTPKDLQENNLELSSTEKEYTVTELGGFVEVPDGYDFSEIDAIMEDGFLRGKWENMCGIGKLINDVSDSDKIKWQINDRSYSLYEKKLYLKNNNPVPNYYYIFYKLDFECEKVDGYYVDNPDSEYDYGDIVHWKGLAVVQLASLYADNHSLTVKSNFENDINSLDSQIIYFCKDETALEDKINEEMSNYQKKFDAVYDVK
;
A
#
# COMPACT_ATOMS: atom_id res chain seq x y z
N MET A 1 -4.64 -38.72 20.27
CA MET A 1 -4.57 -39.86 19.34
C MET A 1 -5.68 -39.69 18.31
N THR A 2 -5.35 -39.13 17.15
CA THR A 2 -6.14 -39.19 15.90
C THR A 2 -5.21 -38.66 14.81
N LYS A 3 -4.68 -39.58 14.00
CA LYS A 3 -3.73 -39.31 12.92
C LYS A 3 -4.51 -39.08 11.63
N THR A 4 -4.37 -37.91 11.02
CA THR A 4 -4.88 -37.65 9.67
C THR A 4 -3.72 -37.74 8.68
N LYS A 5 -3.88 -38.62 7.69
CA LYS A 5 -2.88 -38.99 6.67
C LYS A 5 -2.79 -37.88 5.61
N PHE A 6 -1.60 -37.34 5.39
CA PHE A 6 -1.30 -36.55 4.19
C PHE A 6 -0.74 -37.47 3.10
N ILE A 7 -1.38 -37.47 1.93
CA ILE A 7 -0.91 -38.12 0.73
C ILE A 7 -0.06 -37.09 -0.03
N ALA A 8 1.25 -37.30 -0.06
CA ALA A 8 2.16 -36.54 -0.91
C ALA A 8 2.16 -37.14 -2.32
N VAL A 9 1.76 -36.36 -3.32
CA VAL A 9 1.94 -36.71 -4.73
C VAL A 9 3.19 -35.99 -5.23
N ALA A 10 4.26 -36.75 -5.43
CA ALA A 10 5.48 -36.30 -6.06
C ALA A 10 5.30 -36.33 -7.58
N ALA A 11 5.41 -35.17 -8.23
CA ALA A 11 5.49 -35.08 -9.69
C ALA A 11 6.96 -34.95 -10.11
N ALA A 12 7.48 -36.01 -10.73
CA ALA A 12 8.81 -36.07 -11.32
C ALA A 12 8.85 -35.28 -12.64
N VAL A 13 9.75 -34.31 -12.75
CA VAL A 13 10.03 -33.58 -13.99
C VAL A 13 11.11 -34.35 -14.76
N LEU A 14 10.72 -34.95 -15.89
CA LEU A 14 11.64 -35.55 -16.85
C LEU A 14 12.33 -34.43 -17.65
N LEU A 15 13.66 -34.31 -17.51
CA LEU A 15 14.50 -33.55 -18.44
C LEU A 15 14.79 -34.40 -19.68
N THR A 16 14.35 -33.93 -20.85
CA THR A 16 14.89 -34.36 -22.14
C THR A 16 15.69 -33.24 -22.77
N THR A 17 17.01 -33.39 -22.73
CA THR A 17 18.00 -32.64 -23.52
C THR A 17 17.88 -33.02 -25.00
N MET A 18 17.76 -32.04 -25.90
CA MET A 18 18.10 -32.23 -27.31
C MET A 18 19.41 -31.52 -27.62
N ALA A 19 20.40 -32.33 -27.99
CA ALA A 19 21.62 -31.89 -28.64
C ALA A 19 21.33 -31.64 -30.13
N THR A 20 21.85 -30.53 -30.65
CA THR A 20 22.08 -30.37 -32.10
C THR A 20 23.53 -29.99 -32.29
N ALA A 21 24.28 -30.91 -32.90
CA ALA A 21 25.64 -30.71 -33.34
C ALA A 21 25.69 -30.46 -34.85
N CYS A 22 26.40 -29.37 -35.17
CA CYS A 22 27.30 -29.15 -36.30
C CYS A 22 26.79 -29.03 -37.74
N GLY A 23 27.25 -27.94 -38.35
CA GLY A 23 27.43 -27.82 -39.79
C GLY A 23 27.86 -26.40 -40.23
N ASP A 24 29.11 -26.01 -39.94
CA ASP A 24 29.75 -24.80 -40.48
C ASP A 24 30.10 -24.95 -41.97
N GLN A 25 29.91 -23.88 -42.76
CA GLN A 25 30.92 -23.42 -43.73
C GLN A 25 30.68 -21.98 -44.22
N LYS A 26 31.74 -21.15 -44.10
CA LYS A 26 31.91 -19.77 -44.57
C LYS A 26 32.08 -19.67 -46.10
N ALA A 27 31.60 -18.58 -46.71
CA ALA A 27 32.44 -17.46 -47.23
C ALA A 27 31.71 -16.59 -48.30
N ASN A 28 31.62 -15.29 -48.02
CA ASN A 28 31.82 -14.10 -48.87
C ASN A 28 31.75 -14.24 -50.42
N THR A 29 30.93 -13.42 -51.10
CA THR A 29 31.26 -12.12 -51.78
C THR A 29 30.29 -11.80 -52.94
N ASP A 30 29.82 -10.54 -52.92
CA ASP A 30 29.59 -9.58 -54.01
C ASP A 30 28.67 -9.81 -55.22
N THR A 31 27.97 -8.71 -55.54
CA THR A 31 27.74 -8.09 -56.88
C THR A 31 26.32 -8.15 -57.47
N SER A 32 25.60 -7.05 -57.24
CA SER A 32 24.85 -6.19 -58.19
C SER A 32 23.97 -6.78 -59.31
N SER A 33 22.72 -6.27 -59.32
CA SER A 33 21.95 -5.74 -60.46
C SER A 33 21.71 -6.60 -61.71
N SER A 34 20.44 -6.84 -62.04
CA SER A 34 19.76 -6.14 -63.15
C SER A 34 18.33 -6.67 -63.35
N ALA A 35 17.46 -5.74 -63.75
CA ALA A 35 16.07 -5.94 -64.11
C ALA A 35 15.90 -6.78 -65.40
N VAL A 36 14.65 -7.17 -65.70
CA VAL A 36 13.89 -6.83 -66.94
C VAL A 36 12.82 -7.89 -67.31
N THR A 37 11.57 -7.41 -67.35
CA THR A 37 10.36 -7.75 -68.17
C THR A 37 9.65 -9.11 -68.17
N THR A 38 8.39 -9.04 -67.72
CA THR A 38 7.10 -9.40 -68.38
C THR A 38 7.02 -10.60 -69.33
N SER A 39 6.01 -11.46 -69.12
CA SER A 39 4.84 -11.57 -70.02
C SER A 39 3.77 -12.58 -69.53
N SER A 40 2.55 -12.05 -69.38
CA SER A 40 1.23 -12.54 -69.82
C SER A 40 0.56 -13.82 -69.26
N VAL A 41 -0.57 -13.53 -68.57
CA VAL A 41 -1.96 -14.00 -68.79
C VAL A 41 -2.27 -15.50 -68.66
N SER A 42 -3.11 -15.81 -67.67
CA SER A 42 -4.30 -16.64 -67.88
C SER A 42 -5.43 -16.09 -67.03
N GLU A 43 -6.44 -15.53 -67.70
CA GLU A 43 -7.74 -15.23 -67.14
C GLU A 43 -8.38 -16.54 -66.65
N LEU A 44 -8.84 -16.54 -65.40
CA LEU A 44 -9.79 -17.53 -64.90
C LEU A 44 -11.04 -16.77 -64.47
N GLU A 45 -12.12 -17.03 -65.19
CA GLU A 45 -13.45 -16.53 -64.91
C GLU A 45 -13.92 -16.94 -63.51
N ASN A 46 -14.30 -15.91 -62.77
CA ASN A 46 -15.57 -15.77 -62.07
C ASN A 46 -15.97 -16.85 -61.05
N THR A 47 -15.81 -16.50 -59.77
CA THR A 47 -16.93 -16.65 -58.84
C THR A 47 -17.01 -15.34 -58.08
N GLU A 48 -17.95 -14.49 -58.46
CA GLU A 48 -18.38 -13.34 -57.64
C GLU A 48 -18.79 -13.92 -56.28
N ALA A 49 -17.88 -13.82 -55.31
CA ALA A 49 -18.15 -14.23 -53.95
C ALA A 49 -19.31 -13.35 -53.48
N THR A 50 -20.47 -13.97 -53.27
CA THR A 50 -21.56 -13.36 -52.53
C THR A 50 -20.92 -12.79 -51.26
N PRO A 51 -21.10 -11.50 -50.92
CA PRO A 51 -20.54 -10.95 -49.70
C PRO A 51 -21.01 -11.84 -48.56
N LYS A 52 -20.11 -12.63 -47.97
CA LYS A 52 -20.40 -13.30 -46.72
C LYS A 52 -20.61 -12.15 -45.75
N ASP A 53 -21.83 -12.01 -45.24
CA ASP A 53 -22.10 -11.11 -44.12
C ASP A 53 -21.29 -11.61 -42.92
N ILE A 54 -20.09 -11.06 -42.77
CA ILE A 54 -19.23 -11.31 -41.62
C ILE A 54 -19.77 -10.43 -40.49
N THR A 55 -20.05 -11.06 -39.35
CA THR A 55 -20.48 -10.33 -38.16
C THR A 55 -19.27 -10.06 -37.26
N ALA A 56 -18.99 -8.78 -37.00
CA ALA A 56 -17.98 -8.38 -36.04
C ALA A 56 -18.52 -8.54 -34.60
N ILE A 57 -17.75 -9.21 -33.75
CA ILE A 57 -18.04 -9.38 -32.32
C ILE A 57 -16.91 -8.78 -31.49
N ASP A 58 -17.23 -8.07 -30.41
CA ASP A 58 -16.24 -7.61 -29.44
C ASP A 58 -15.93 -8.73 -28.45
N PRO A 59 -14.72 -9.33 -28.47
CA PRO A 59 -14.38 -10.39 -27.54
C PRO A 59 -14.29 -9.91 -26.08
N PHE A 60 -14.11 -8.61 -25.84
CA PHE A 60 -13.94 -8.05 -24.50
C PHE A 60 -15.26 -7.63 -23.85
N ASP A 61 -16.37 -7.64 -24.60
CA ASP A 61 -17.71 -7.38 -24.05
C ASP A 61 -18.15 -8.55 -23.15
N GLY A 62 -18.21 -8.29 -21.84
CA GLY A 62 -18.45 -9.30 -20.81
C GLY A 62 -17.19 -10.00 -20.28
N LEU A 63 -15.98 -9.54 -20.62
CA LEU A 63 -14.75 -9.99 -19.96
C LEU A 63 -14.57 -9.26 -18.63
N ASN A 64 -14.62 -9.99 -17.53
CA ASN A 64 -14.25 -9.51 -16.20
C ASN A 64 -12.74 -9.66 -16.00
N VAL A 65 -12.07 -8.60 -15.55
CA VAL A 65 -10.63 -8.58 -15.27
C VAL A 65 -10.44 -8.10 -13.84
N VAL A 66 -9.83 -8.96 -13.01
CA VAL A 66 -9.63 -8.70 -11.58
C VAL A 66 -8.14 -8.79 -11.27
N PHE A 67 -7.64 -7.83 -10.49
CA PHE A 67 -6.26 -7.79 -10.05
C PHE A 67 -6.15 -8.25 -8.60
N ASN A 68 -5.28 -9.23 -8.34
CA ASN A 68 -5.16 -9.88 -7.04
C ASN A 68 -3.73 -9.77 -6.48
N GLY A 69 -3.61 -9.75 -5.14
CA GLY A 69 -2.34 -9.67 -4.43
C GLY A 69 -1.88 -8.24 -4.12
N ASP A 70 -0.59 -8.09 -3.84
CA ASP A 70 0.02 -6.84 -3.37
C ASP A 70 0.72 -6.07 -4.50
N ASN A 71 0.85 -4.76 -4.33
CA ASN A 71 1.53 -3.85 -5.22
C ASN A 71 3.00 -4.28 -5.43
N GLY A 72 3.39 -4.57 -6.67
CA GLY A 72 4.70 -5.11 -7.04
C GLY A 72 4.79 -6.65 -7.04
N SER A 73 3.73 -7.33 -6.58
CA SER A 73 3.56 -8.79 -6.61
C SER A 73 2.17 -9.20 -7.12
N GLY A 74 1.49 -8.29 -7.84
CA GLY A 74 0.13 -8.49 -8.30
C GLY A 74 0.04 -9.52 -9.42
N THR A 75 -1.15 -10.11 -9.51
CA THR A 75 -1.54 -11.07 -10.55
C THR A 75 -2.86 -10.63 -11.18
N VAL A 76 -3.16 -11.14 -12.37
CA VAL A 76 -4.41 -10.85 -13.08
C VAL A 76 -5.20 -12.13 -13.30
N GLU A 77 -6.48 -12.10 -12.94
CA GLU A 77 -7.46 -13.13 -13.24
C GLU A 77 -8.47 -12.59 -14.25
N MET A 78 -8.81 -13.41 -15.23
CA MET A 78 -9.70 -13.05 -16.33
C MET A 78 -10.79 -14.10 -16.45
N GLU A 79 -12.04 -13.67 -16.37
CA GLU A 79 -13.20 -14.55 -16.49
C GLU A 79 -14.20 -13.94 -17.48
N TYR A 80 -14.62 -14.73 -18.47
CA TYR A 80 -15.68 -14.31 -19.37
C TYR A 80 -17.05 -14.58 -18.75
N THR A 81 -17.78 -13.51 -18.43
CA THR A 81 -19.12 -13.54 -17.82
C THR A 81 -20.23 -13.10 -18.79
N GLY A 82 -19.86 -12.76 -20.02
CA GLY A 82 -20.80 -12.36 -21.06
C GLY A 82 -21.66 -13.51 -21.60
N ASN A 83 -22.69 -13.14 -22.37
CA ASN A 83 -23.69 -14.08 -22.87
C ASN A 83 -23.35 -14.68 -24.24
N ASN A 84 -22.26 -14.27 -24.89
CA ASN A 84 -21.88 -14.76 -26.21
C ASN A 84 -21.24 -16.15 -26.11
N ALA A 85 -21.97 -17.18 -26.56
CA ALA A 85 -21.51 -18.56 -26.51
C ALA A 85 -20.23 -18.78 -27.34
N PHE A 86 -20.08 -18.11 -28.48
CA PHE A 86 -18.88 -18.27 -29.30
C PHE A 86 -17.63 -17.80 -28.57
N ILE A 87 -17.70 -16.63 -27.92
CA ILE A 87 -16.58 -16.08 -27.14
C ILE A 87 -16.23 -17.02 -26.00
N ARG A 88 -17.23 -17.39 -25.18
CA ARG A 88 -17.03 -18.28 -24.02
C ARG A 88 -16.34 -19.59 -24.40
N ASP A 89 -16.77 -20.20 -25.51
CA ASP A 89 -16.35 -21.56 -25.83
C ASP A 89 -15.03 -21.56 -26.62
N ASN A 90 -14.80 -20.58 -27.52
CA ASN A 90 -13.72 -20.60 -28.52
C ASN A 90 -12.64 -19.52 -28.34
N VAL A 91 -12.90 -18.45 -27.60
CA VAL A 91 -11.90 -17.39 -27.37
C VAL A 91 -11.11 -17.70 -26.10
N ARG A 92 -9.80 -17.45 -26.14
CA ARG A 92 -8.90 -17.54 -24.98
C ARG A 92 -8.23 -16.20 -24.76
N PHE A 93 -8.27 -15.72 -23.52
CA PHE A 93 -7.66 -14.47 -23.12
C PHE A 93 -6.26 -14.71 -22.56
N HIS A 94 -5.33 -13.82 -22.89
CA HIS A 94 -3.96 -13.89 -22.39
C HIS A 94 -3.50 -12.51 -21.96
N CYS A 95 -2.88 -12.42 -20.79
CA CYS A 95 -2.15 -11.22 -20.40
C CYS A 95 -0.77 -11.29 -21.06
N ASP A 96 -0.51 -10.37 -21.98
CA ASP A 96 0.75 -10.34 -22.75
C ASP A 96 1.85 -9.55 -22.03
N SER A 97 1.57 -9.07 -20.82
CA SER A 97 2.56 -8.34 -20.02
C SER A 97 3.70 -9.26 -19.58
N PRO A 98 4.97 -8.88 -19.80
CA PRO A 98 6.14 -9.66 -19.40
C PRO A 98 6.25 -9.84 -17.87
N ASN A 99 5.54 -9.01 -17.10
CA ASN A 99 5.55 -9.01 -15.64
C ASN A 99 4.19 -9.43 -15.04
N SER A 100 3.46 -10.35 -15.69
CA SER A 100 2.10 -10.78 -15.28
C SER A 100 1.96 -11.32 -13.85
N THR A 101 3.07 -11.56 -13.15
CA THR A 101 3.12 -11.97 -11.73
C THR A 101 3.79 -10.94 -10.80
N LYS A 102 4.04 -9.73 -11.28
CA LYS A 102 4.69 -8.61 -10.55
C LYS A 102 4.01 -7.28 -10.88
N LEU A 103 2.68 -7.32 -11.02
CA LEU A 103 1.91 -6.14 -11.37
C LEU A 103 1.88 -5.15 -10.21
N SER A 104 1.87 -3.86 -10.54
CA SER A 104 1.74 -2.74 -9.62
C SER A 104 0.56 -1.86 -10.00
N ASN A 105 -0.07 -1.20 -9.03
CA ASN A 105 -1.12 -0.22 -9.29
C ASN A 105 -0.58 0.88 -10.23
N GLY A 106 -1.34 1.18 -11.28
CA GLY A 106 -0.96 2.12 -12.34
C GLY A 106 -0.25 1.49 -13.54
N ASP A 107 0.18 0.22 -13.46
CA ASP A 107 0.67 -0.50 -14.64
C ASP A 107 -0.43 -0.60 -15.70
N VAL A 108 -0.05 -0.50 -16.98
CA VAL A 108 -0.95 -0.78 -18.10
C VAL A 108 -0.58 -2.13 -18.69
N ILE A 109 -1.53 -3.06 -18.68
CA ILE A 109 -1.36 -4.40 -19.28
C ILE A 109 -2.17 -4.51 -20.57
N SER A 110 -1.63 -5.23 -21.56
CA SER A 110 -2.39 -5.63 -22.75
C SER A 110 -2.91 -7.05 -22.58
N VAL A 111 -4.21 -7.22 -22.83
CA VAL A 111 -4.89 -8.52 -22.88
C VAL A 111 -5.24 -8.84 -24.32
N SER A 112 -4.74 -9.96 -24.85
CA SER A 112 -5.13 -10.46 -26.16
C SER A 112 -6.28 -11.46 -26.10
N ALA A 113 -7.20 -11.33 -27.05
CA ALA A 113 -8.24 -12.30 -27.36
C ALA A 113 -7.79 -13.17 -28.54
N ARG A 114 -7.56 -14.46 -28.28
CA ARG A 114 -7.01 -15.41 -29.26
C ARG A 114 -8.05 -16.46 -29.61
N CYS A 115 -8.25 -16.69 -30.91
CA CYS A 115 -9.15 -17.70 -31.47
C CYS A 115 -8.50 -18.27 -32.75
N THR A 116 -8.83 -19.49 -33.14
CA THR A 116 -8.30 -20.02 -34.40
C THR A 116 -9.00 -19.35 -35.59
N PRO A 117 -8.26 -18.99 -36.66
CA PRO A 117 -8.88 -18.40 -37.85
C PRO A 117 -9.97 -19.29 -38.48
N LYS A 118 -9.84 -20.61 -38.30
CA LYS A 118 -10.81 -21.59 -38.80
C LYS A 118 -12.16 -21.44 -38.10
N ASP A 119 -12.18 -21.32 -36.76
CA ASP A 119 -13.42 -21.21 -36.00
C ASP A 119 -14.19 -19.92 -36.35
N LEU A 120 -13.47 -18.81 -36.58
CA LEU A 120 -14.05 -17.56 -37.05
C LEU A 120 -14.67 -17.69 -38.46
N GLN A 121 -13.94 -18.30 -39.40
CA GLN A 121 -14.40 -18.49 -40.77
C GLN A 121 -15.62 -19.42 -40.88
N GLU A 122 -15.64 -20.51 -40.11
CA GLU A 122 -16.74 -21.48 -40.10
C GLU A 122 -18.04 -20.88 -39.51
N ASN A 123 -17.91 -19.90 -38.61
CA ASN A 123 -19.04 -19.20 -38.00
C ASN A 123 -19.39 -17.87 -38.69
N ASN A 124 -18.65 -17.47 -39.74
CA ASN A 124 -18.77 -16.15 -40.41
C ASN A 124 -18.65 -14.97 -39.42
N LEU A 125 -17.71 -15.08 -38.47
CA LEU A 125 -17.43 -14.08 -37.45
C LEU A 125 -16.06 -13.45 -37.66
N GLU A 126 -15.90 -12.23 -37.17
CA GLU A 126 -14.59 -11.61 -36.95
C GLU A 126 -14.55 -10.96 -35.58
N LEU A 127 -13.36 -10.88 -34.98
CA LEU A 127 -13.17 -10.13 -33.73
C LEU A 127 -12.97 -8.65 -34.09
N SER A 128 -13.78 -7.76 -33.52
CA SER A 128 -13.67 -6.30 -33.76
C SER A 128 -12.37 -5.71 -33.19
N SER A 129 -11.82 -6.33 -32.16
CA SER A 129 -10.48 -6.09 -31.63
C SER A 129 -9.86 -7.41 -31.19
N THR A 130 -8.54 -7.49 -31.23
CA THR A 130 -7.78 -8.64 -30.72
C THR A 130 -6.98 -8.31 -29.46
N GLU A 131 -6.89 -7.04 -29.08
CA GLU A 131 -6.16 -6.57 -27.90
C GLU A 131 -6.95 -5.46 -27.19
N LYS A 132 -6.81 -5.39 -25.87
CA LYS A 132 -7.36 -4.32 -25.04
C LYS A 132 -6.45 -4.04 -23.86
N GLU A 133 -6.23 -2.76 -23.59
CA GLU A 133 -5.45 -2.32 -22.44
C GLU A 133 -6.31 -2.21 -21.19
N TYR A 134 -5.73 -2.59 -20.06
CA TYR A 134 -6.31 -2.46 -18.73
C TYR A 134 -5.28 -1.81 -17.80
N THR A 135 -5.72 -0.82 -17.02
CA THR A 135 -4.90 -0.26 -15.94
C THR A 135 -5.08 -1.11 -14.69
N VAL A 136 -3.97 -1.55 -14.10
CA VAL A 136 -3.95 -2.29 -12.84
C VAL A 136 -4.36 -1.36 -11.71
N THR A 137 -5.35 -1.77 -10.94
CA THR A 137 -5.88 -1.04 -9.78
C THR A 137 -6.19 -2.01 -8.64
N GLU A 138 -6.41 -1.46 -7.45
CA GLU A 138 -6.93 -2.18 -6.26
C GLU A 138 -6.00 -3.25 -5.65
N LEU A 139 -4.75 -3.40 -6.13
CA LEU A 139 -3.77 -4.23 -5.44
C LEU A 139 -3.50 -3.69 -4.03
N GLY A 140 -3.39 -4.61 -3.06
CA GLY A 140 -3.06 -4.28 -1.67
C GLY A 140 -1.67 -3.69 -1.56
N GLY A 141 -1.36 -2.97 -0.49
CA GLY A 141 -0.03 -2.39 -0.34
C GLY A 141 0.07 -1.39 0.77
N PHE A 142 1.26 -0.81 0.92
CA PHE A 142 1.50 0.25 1.87
C PHE A 142 0.65 1.48 1.53
N VAL A 143 0.11 2.13 2.56
CA VAL A 143 -0.65 3.36 2.40
C VAL A 143 0.31 4.49 2.04
N GLU A 144 0.23 4.98 0.81
CA GLU A 144 1.05 6.12 0.33
C GLU A 144 0.30 7.45 0.46
N VAL A 145 -1.02 7.43 0.28
CA VAL A 145 -1.89 8.59 0.51
C VAL A 145 -3.07 8.16 1.37
N PRO A 146 -3.54 9.00 2.32
CA PRO A 146 -4.61 8.62 3.22
C PRO A 146 -6.00 8.66 2.56
N ASP A 147 -6.15 9.41 1.46
CA ASP A 147 -7.44 9.59 0.79
C ASP A 147 -8.00 8.25 0.30
N GLY A 148 -9.24 7.95 0.71
CA GLY A 148 -9.95 6.72 0.35
C GLY A 148 -9.74 5.55 1.32
N TYR A 149 -8.82 5.67 2.28
CA TYR A 149 -8.58 4.64 3.30
C TYR A 149 -9.34 4.92 4.60
N ASP A 150 -9.67 3.85 5.32
CA ASP A 150 -10.31 3.87 6.63
C ASP A 150 -9.30 3.52 7.73
N PHE A 151 -9.00 4.51 8.58
CA PHE A 151 -8.06 4.40 9.69
C PHE A 151 -8.74 4.09 11.04
N SER A 152 -10.06 3.93 11.08
CA SER A 152 -10.81 3.83 12.34
C SER A 152 -10.33 2.67 13.24
N GLU A 153 -10.01 1.51 12.66
CA GLU A 153 -9.49 0.37 13.42
C GLU A 153 -8.11 0.65 14.00
N ILE A 154 -7.20 1.23 13.21
CA ILE A 154 -5.84 1.50 13.66
C ILE A 154 -5.79 2.65 14.68
N ASP A 155 -6.67 3.64 14.53
CA ASP A 155 -6.87 4.71 15.51
C ASP A 155 -7.25 4.15 16.89
N ALA A 156 -8.24 3.25 16.93
CA ALA A 156 -8.70 2.64 18.17
C ALA A 156 -7.59 1.82 18.85
N ILE A 157 -6.79 1.10 18.06
CA ILE A 157 -5.65 0.32 18.55
C ILE A 157 -4.58 1.25 19.14
N MET A 158 -4.24 2.35 18.45
CA MET A 158 -3.22 3.30 18.91
C MET A 158 -3.67 4.09 20.14
N GLU A 159 -4.94 4.48 20.23
CA GLU A 159 -5.51 5.14 21.42
C GLU A 159 -5.49 4.21 22.64
N ASP A 160 -5.93 2.96 22.48
CA ASP A 160 -5.88 1.97 23.58
C ASP A 160 -4.44 1.72 24.04
N GLY A 161 -3.49 1.63 23.11
CA GLY A 161 -2.06 1.53 23.41
C GLY A 161 -1.50 2.75 24.15
N PHE A 162 -1.95 3.96 23.79
CA PHE A 162 -1.59 5.20 24.51
C PHE A 162 -2.10 5.17 25.96
N LEU A 163 -3.39 4.87 26.13
CA LEU A 163 -4.06 4.82 27.42
C LEU A 163 -3.38 3.80 28.34
N ARG A 164 -3.15 2.56 27.87
CA ARG A 164 -2.51 1.51 28.67
C ARG A 164 -0.99 1.67 28.83
N GLY A 165 -0.38 2.48 27.97
CA GLY A 165 1.07 2.69 27.89
C GLY A 165 1.56 3.84 28.76
N LYS A 166 2.15 4.87 28.13
CA LYS A 166 2.77 6.00 28.83
C LYS A 166 1.76 6.83 29.61
N TRP A 167 0.52 6.91 29.15
CA TRP A 167 -0.52 7.71 29.79
C TRP A 167 -0.70 7.30 31.26
N GLU A 168 -1.05 6.04 31.55
CA GLU A 168 -1.15 5.58 32.94
C GLU A 168 0.22 5.56 33.65
N ASN A 169 1.27 5.11 32.98
CA ASN A 169 2.56 4.87 33.64
C ASN A 169 3.28 6.13 34.09
N MET A 170 3.26 7.19 33.26
CA MET A 170 3.95 8.45 33.52
C MET A 170 3.01 9.56 34.00
N CYS A 171 1.77 9.56 33.52
CA CYS A 171 0.82 10.64 33.78
C CYS A 171 -0.35 10.22 34.67
N GLY A 172 -0.32 9.04 35.30
CA GLY A 172 -1.37 8.61 36.22
C GLY A 172 -1.60 9.59 37.38
N ILE A 173 -2.83 9.63 37.91
CA ILE A 173 -3.14 10.43 39.11
C ILE A 173 -2.23 9.98 40.27
N GLY A 174 -1.67 10.95 40.98
CA GLY A 174 -0.70 10.76 42.05
C GLY A 174 0.76 10.63 41.57
N LYS A 175 1.02 10.52 40.26
CA LYS A 175 2.38 10.53 39.71
C LYS A 175 3.02 11.90 39.82
N LEU A 176 4.35 11.92 39.82
CA LEU A 176 5.15 13.13 39.95
C LEU A 176 5.75 13.53 38.61
N ILE A 177 5.61 14.81 38.25
CA ILE A 177 6.30 15.46 37.13
C ILE A 177 7.30 16.49 37.68
N ASN A 178 8.41 16.69 36.96
CA ASN A 178 9.44 17.64 37.38
C ASN A 178 9.36 18.89 36.51
N ASP A 179 9.39 20.04 37.16
CA ASP A 179 9.73 21.30 36.53
C ASP A 179 11.25 21.36 36.32
N VAL A 180 11.67 21.56 35.08
CA VAL A 180 13.08 21.62 34.69
C VAL A 180 13.50 23.04 34.27
N SER A 181 12.65 24.04 34.51
CA SER A 181 12.93 25.45 34.19
C SER A 181 14.12 26.01 34.98
N ASP A 182 14.40 25.47 36.18
CA ASP A 182 15.40 25.99 37.10
C ASP A 182 16.49 24.96 37.45
N SER A 183 17.59 25.45 38.04
CA SER A 183 18.71 24.61 38.50
C SER A 183 18.28 23.50 39.46
N ASP A 184 17.20 23.74 40.20
CA ASP A 184 16.60 22.82 41.17
C ASP A 184 15.20 22.38 40.70
N LYS A 185 15.02 21.06 40.61
CA LYS A 185 13.79 20.45 40.08
C LYS A 185 12.62 20.55 41.06
N ILE A 186 11.63 21.40 40.76
CA ILE A 186 10.37 21.42 41.51
C ILE A 186 9.55 20.17 41.13
N LYS A 187 8.98 19.49 42.13
CA LYS A 187 8.11 18.32 41.90
C LYS A 187 6.64 18.68 42.04
N TRP A 188 5.86 18.21 41.09
CA TRP A 188 4.43 18.40 41.03
C TRP A 188 3.72 17.06 41.00
N GLN A 189 2.72 16.86 41.84
CA GLN A 189 1.87 15.67 41.82
C GLN A 189 0.64 15.92 40.95
N ILE A 190 0.33 15.00 40.06
CA ILE A 190 -0.87 15.07 39.21
C ILE A 190 -2.09 14.74 40.05
N ASN A 191 -3.00 15.70 40.19
CA ASN A 191 -4.27 15.54 40.90
C ASN A 191 -5.42 15.22 39.94
N ASP A 192 -5.42 15.86 38.77
CA ASP A 192 -6.36 15.58 37.69
C ASP A 192 -5.67 15.66 36.33
N ARG A 193 -6.29 15.04 35.31
CA ARG A 193 -5.74 15.00 33.95
C ARG A 193 -6.80 14.75 32.88
N SER A 194 -6.54 15.31 31.72
CA SER A 194 -7.31 15.04 30.51
C SER A 194 -6.41 15.06 29.27
N TYR A 195 -6.90 14.49 28.18
CA TYR A 195 -6.24 14.56 26.88
C TYR A 195 -7.26 14.87 25.79
N SER A 196 -6.79 15.45 24.70
CA SER A 196 -7.59 15.66 23.49
C SER A 196 -6.75 15.34 22.25
N LEU A 197 -7.41 14.77 21.24
CA LEU A 197 -6.78 14.58 19.93
C LEU A 197 -6.42 15.95 19.34
N TYR A 198 -5.15 16.11 18.97
CA TYR A 198 -4.68 17.30 18.29
C TYR A 198 -4.68 17.10 16.77
N GLU A 199 -3.90 16.13 16.30
CA GLU A 199 -3.76 15.90 14.86
C GLU A 199 -3.30 14.47 14.56
N LYS A 200 -3.62 13.99 13.36
CA LYS A 200 -3.15 12.73 12.80
C LYS A 200 -2.42 12.98 11.49
N LYS A 201 -1.26 12.35 11.31
CA LYS A 201 -0.41 12.55 10.14
C LYS A 201 0.14 11.23 9.62
N LEU A 202 0.15 11.08 8.29
CA LEU A 202 0.86 10.03 7.58
C LEU A 202 2.15 10.62 6.98
N TYR A 203 3.29 10.08 7.38
CA TYR A 203 4.61 10.47 6.90
C TYR A 203 5.18 9.38 6.00
N LEU A 204 5.67 9.75 4.82
CA LEU A 204 6.32 8.83 3.90
C LEU A 204 7.84 9.01 3.89
N LYS A 205 8.54 7.89 3.72
CA LYS A 205 9.97 7.88 3.49
C LYS A 205 10.32 6.96 2.32
N ASN A 206 10.67 7.58 1.20
CA ASN A 206 11.06 6.89 -0.01
C ASN A 206 12.34 6.08 0.20
N ASN A 207 12.47 4.97 -0.51
CA ASN A 207 13.66 4.10 -0.50
C ASN A 207 14.03 3.53 0.89
N ASN A 208 13.08 3.45 1.82
CA ASN A 208 13.24 2.87 3.16
C ASN A 208 12.45 1.55 3.25
N PRO A 209 12.97 0.48 3.90
CA PRO A 209 12.18 -0.72 4.21
C PRO A 209 10.90 -0.46 5.00
N VAL A 210 10.80 0.69 5.68
CA VAL A 210 9.59 1.18 6.33
C VAL A 210 9.08 2.38 5.53
N PRO A 211 8.10 2.19 4.63
CA PRO A 211 7.73 3.18 3.63
C PRO A 211 6.87 4.31 4.19
N ASN A 212 6.14 4.05 5.28
CA ASN A 212 5.27 5.02 5.92
C ASN A 212 5.27 4.89 7.44
N TYR A 213 4.88 5.99 8.09
CA TYR A 213 4.67 6.10 9.52
C TYR A 213 3.43 6.92 9.79
N TYR A 214 2.62 6.46 10.72
CA TYR A 214 1.40 7.12 11.14
C TYR A 214 1.53 7.61 12.57
N TYR A 215 1.22 8.88 12.76
CA TYR A 215 1.39 9.60 14.01
C TYR A 215 0.05 10.14 14.48
N ILE A 216 -0.24 9.94 15.76
CA ILE A 216 -1.35 10.58 16.46
C ILE A 216 -0.77 11.47 17.56
N PHE A 217 -1.11 12.75 17.51
CA PHE A 217 -0.69 13.76 18.48
C PHE A 217 -1.84 14.07 19.43
N TYR A 218 -1.52 14.12 20.73
CA TYR A 218 -2.48 14.48 21.77
C TYR A 218 -1.98 15.68 22.55
N LYS A 219 -2.88 16.66 22.76
CA LYS A 219 -2.69 17.68 23.79
C LYS A 219 -3.13 17.12 25.13
N LEU A 220 -2.32 17.35 26.15
CA LEU A 220 -2.54 16.88 27.50
C LEU A 220 -2.74 18.09 28.40
N ASP A 221 -3.65 17.98 29.36
CA ASP A 221 -3.87 18.98 30.40
C ASP A 221 -3.85 18.28 31.76
N PHE A 222 -3.24 18.91 32.74
CA PHE A 222 -3.06 18.38 34.09
C PHE A 222 -3.32 19.47 35.13
N GLU A 223 -4.01 19.11 36.19
CA GLU A 223 -4.01 19.88 37.43
C GLU A 223 -2.96 19.25 38.35
N CYS A 224 -1.94 20.03 38.73
CA CYS A 224 -0.86 19.52 39.54
C CYS A 224 -0.64 20.34 40.82
N GLU A 225 -0.32 19.65 41.91
CA GLU A 225 -0.02 20.23 43.20
C GLU A 225 1.48 20.20 43.51
N LYS A 226 2.02 21.31 44.01
CA LYS A 226 3.39 21.33 44.55
C LYS A 226 3.44 20.54 45.85
N VAL A 227 4.19 19.43 45.87
CA VAL A 227 4.24 18.52 47.02
C VAL A 227 5.46 18.72 47.89
N ASP A 228 5.27 18.67 49.22
CA ASP A 228 6.32 18.67 50.23
C ASP A 228 6.88 17.24 50.43
N GLY A 229 8.20 17.11 50.60
CA GLY A 229 8.79 15.86 51.09
C GLY A 229 9.76 15.10 50.19
N TYR A 230 10.28 15.68 49.10
CA TYR A 230 11.38 15.08 48.33
C TYR A 230 12.48 16.09 48.00
N TYR A 231 13.39 16.33 48.95
CA TYR A 231 14.75 16.92 48.82
C TYR A 231 14.99 18.19 47.99
N VAL A 232 13.97 18.76 47.35
CA VAL A 232 14.09 19.95 46.50
C VAL A 232 13.02 20.94 46.92
N ASP A 233 13.22 21.50 48.11
CA ASP A 233 12.63 22.79 48.42
C ASP A 233 13.46 23.81 47.62
N ASN A 234 12.89 24.37 46.55
CA ASN A 234 13.52 25.47 45.84
C ASN A 234 13.06 26.76 46.56
N PRO A 235 13.90 27.38 47.40
CA PRO A 235 13.53 28.56 48.18
C PRO A 235 13.29 29.79 47.29
N ASP A 236 13.74 29.75 46.03
CA ASP A 236 13.53 30.79 45.03
C ASP A 236 12.30 30.51 44.14
N SER A 237 11.55 29.45 44.43
CA SER A 237 10.30 29.13 43.73
C SER A 237 9.23 30.18 44.01
N GLU A 238 8.51 30.61 42.97
CA GLU A 238 7.35 31.51 43.11
C GLU A 238 6.11 30.83 43.72
N TYR A 239 6.16 29.51 43.95
CA TYR A 239 5.04 28.69 44.44
C TYR A 239 5.28 28.18 45.86
N ASP A 240 4.23 28.09 46.65
CA ASP A 240 4.22 27.47 47.98
C ASP A 240 3.77 26.00 47.93
N TYR A 241 4.05 25.23 48.99
CA TYR A 241 3.56 23.86 49.10
C TYR A 241 2.03 23.81 49.15
N GLY A 242 1.44 22.89 48.38
CA GLY A 242 0.00 22.80 48.19
C GLY A 242 -0.55 23.68 47.07
N ASP A 243 0.29 24.51 46.43
CA ASP A 243 -0.15 25.31 45.29
C ASP A 243 -0.56 24.42 44.12
N ILE A 244 -1.67 24.80 43.50
CA ILE A 244 -2.22 24.14 42.31
C ILE A 244 -1.85 24.92 41.07
N VAL A 245 -1.28 24.23 40.09
CA VAL A 245 -0.89 24.78 38.79
C VAL A 245 -1.39 23.88 37.67
N HIS A 246 -1.87 24.52 36.61
CA HIS A 246 -2.26 23.81 35.40
C HIS A 246 -1.06 23.61 34.49
N TRP A 247 -0.77 22.36 34.21
CA TRP A 247 0.26 21.93 33.29
C TRP A 247 -0.37 21.46 32.00
N LYS A 248 0.36 21.64 30.92
CA LYS A 248 0.02 21.22 29.58
C LYS A 248 1.11 20.33 29.03
N GLY A 249 0.79 19.49 28.06
CA GLY A 249 1.77 18.62 27.45
C GLY A 249 1.41 18.18 26.04
N LEU A 250 2.40 17.58 25.40
CA LEU A 250 2.28 16.95 24.09
C LEU A 250 2.71 15.49 24.18
N ALA A 251 1.81 14.59 23.83
CA ALA A 251 2.13 13.20 23.57
C ALA A 251 2.03 12.91 22.07
N VAL A 252 2.87 11.99 21.62
CA VAL A 252 2.83 11.43 20.29
C VAL A 252 2.82 9.91 20.39
N VAL A 253 2.03 9.29 19.52
CA VAL A 253 2.02 7.83 19.32
C VAL A 253 2.32 7.61 17.86
N GLN A 254 3.27 6.73 17.56
CA GLN A 254 3.63 6.41 16.19
C GLN A 254 3.48 4.92 15.91
N LEU A 255 3.12 4.59 14.68
CA LEU A 255 3.11 3.23 14.15
C LEU A 255 3.66 3.21 12.73
N ALA A 256 4.44 2.20 12.38
CA ALA A 256 5.09 2.11 11.09
C ALA A 256 4.43 1.05 10.20
N SER A 257 4.69 1.12 8.89
CA SER A 257 4.32 0.08 7.92
C SER A 257 2.82 -0.21 7.88
N LEU A 258 2.02 0.85 7.75
CA LEU A 258 0.59 0.74 7.49
C LEU A 258 0.33 0.25 6.08
N TYR A 259 -0.59 -0.70 5.95
CA TYR A 259 -0.96 -1.29 4.68
C TYR A 259 -2.46 -1.55 4.62
N ALA A 260 -2.98 -1.74 3.42
CA ALA A 260 -4.33 -2.22 3.19
C ALA A 260 -4.27 -3.45 2.29
N ASP A 261 -5.10 -4.44 2.60
CA ASP A 261 -5.25 -5.62 1.75
C ASP A 261 -5.92 -5.24 0.43
N ASN A 262 -5.72 -6.09 -0.58
CA ASN A 262 -6.42 -5.97 -1.86
C ASN A 262 -7.95 -5.95 -1.64
N HIS A 263 -8.64 -5.04 -2.34
CA HIS A 263 -10.09 -4.78 -2.23
C HIS A 263 -10.58 -4.31 -0.85
N SER A 264 -9.67 -4.03 0.10
CA SER A 264 -9.99 -3.46 1.41
C SER A 264 -9.49 -2.03 1.48
N LEU A 265 -10.34 -1.13 1.97
CA LEU A 265 -9.95 0.24 2.29
C LEU A 265 -9.54 0.37 3.76
N THR A 266 -9.77 -0.65 4.58
CA THR A 266 -9.39 -0.65 6.00
C THR A 266 -7.89 -0.80 6.14
N VAL A 267 -7.28 0.15 6.85
CA VAL A 267 -5.85 0.20 7.11
C VAL A 267 -5.50 -0.69 8.29
N LYS A 268 -4.45 -1.47 8.10
CA LYS A 268 -3.90 -2.42 9.07
C LYS A 268 -2.41 -2.15 9.27
N SER A 269 -1.84 -2.84 10.26
CA SER A 269 -0.41 -2.85 10.52
C SER A 269 0.06 -4.28 10.70
N ASN A 270 1.21 -4.63 10.10
CA ASN A 270 1.77 -5.99 10.15
C ASN A 270 2.23 -6.41 11.56
N PHE A 271 2.16 -5.50 12.54
CA PHE A 271 2.53 -5.74 13.93
C PHE A 271 1.38 -6.33 14.76
N GLU A 272 0.50 -7.16 14.19
CA GLU A 272 -0.69 -7.73 14.86
C GLU A 272 -0.42 -8.39 16.24
N ASN A 273 0.83 -8.74 16.57
CA ASN A 273 1.18 -9.38 17.84
C ASN A 273 2.17 -8.60 18.75
N ASP A 274 2.67 -7.43 18.34
CA ASP A 274 3.73 -6.68 19.07
C ASP A 274 3.39 -5.20 19.36
N ILE A 275 2.11 -4.83 19.29
CA ILE A 275 1.62 -3.49 19.69
C ILE A 275 1.75 -3.26 21.21
N ASN A 276 2.31 -4.23 21.95
CA ASN A 276 2.35 -4.20 23.40
C ASN A 276 3.29 -3.15 24.03
N SER A 277 4.10 -2.34 23.31
CA SER A 277 4.88 -1.28 24.02
C SER A 277 5.58 -0.08 23.32
N LEU A 278 5.78 0.05 22.00
CA LEU A 278 6.94 0.84 21.52
C LEU A 278 6.62 1.90 20.44
N ASP A 279 5.93 3.01 20.72
CA ASP A 279 6.63 4.30 20.80
C ASP A 279 5.64 5.44 21.13
N SER A 280 4.80 5.26 22.16
CA SER A 280 4.21 6.46 22.77
C SER A 280 5.34 7.25 23.43
N GLN A 281 5.53 8.49 23.00
CA GLN A 281 6.53 9.40 23.54
C GLN A 281 5.82 10.63 24.07
N ILE A 282 6.14 10.99 25.31
CA ILE A 282 5.78 12.31 25.82
C ILE A 282 6.93 13.23 25.48
N ILE A 283 6.66 14.24 24.68
CA ILE A 283 7.70 15.09 24.12
C ILE A 283 7.95 16.30 25.02
N TYR A 284 6.90 16.82 25.66
CA TYR A 284 6.99 18.11 26.34
C TYR A 284 5.91 18.31 27.39
N PHE A 285 6.27 19.07 28.44
CA PHE A 285 5.37 19.60 29.45
C PHE A 285 5.72 21.07 29.73
N CYS A 286 4.71 21.91 29.90
CA CYS A 286 4.87 23.32 30.26
C CYS A 286 3.64 23.84 30.99
N LYS A 287 3.72 25.06 31.56
CA LYS A 287 2.56 25.75 32.17
C LYS A 287 1.89 26.74 31.21
N ASP A 288 2.57 27.12 30.13
CA ASP A 288 2.15 28.17 29.19
C ASP A 288 1.68 27.56 27.86
N GLU A 289 0.49 27.97 27.38
CA GLU A 289 -0.08 27.48 26.11
C GLU A 289 0.75 27.94 24.91
N THR A 290 1.32 29.16 24.93
CA THR A 290 2.13 29.66 23.82
C THR A 290 3.39 28.82 23.66
N ALA A 291 4.06 28.48 24.76
CA ALA A 291 5.21 27.60 24.78
C ALA A 291 4.87 26.18 24.30
N LEU A 292 3.66 25.68 24.61
CA LEU A 292 3.19 24.40 24.07
C LEU A 292 3.05 24.47 22.55
N GLU A 293 2.40 25.51 22.03
CA GLU A 293 2.19 25.68 20.59
C GLU A 293 3.52 25.86 19.84
N ASP A 294 4.45 26.65 20.38
CA ASP A 294 5.79 26.79 19.82
C ASP A 294 6.50 25.43 19.76
N LYS A 295 6.37 24.61 20.82
CA LYS A 295 6.97 23.28 20.84
C LYS A 295 6.31 22.32 19.86
N ILE A 296 4.98 22.34 19.74
CA ILE A 296 4.26 21.56 18.74
C ILE A 296 4.77 21.91 17.34
N ASN A 297 4.86 23.21 17.02
CA ASN A 297 5.34 23.68 15.72
C ASN A 297 6.79 23.26 15.45
N GLU A 298 7.66 23.33 16.47
CA GLU A 298 9.04 22.86 16.39
C GLU A 298 9.11 21.37 16.03
N GLU A 299 8.39 20.52 16.78
CA GLU A 299 8.39 19.07 16.57
C GLU A 299 7.79 18.68 15.23
N MET A 300 6.67 19.28 14.85
CA MET A 300 6.07 19.07 13.53
C MET A 300 7.02 19.46 12.41
N SER A 301 7.74 20.58 12.54
CA SER A 301 8.79 20.98 11.59
C SER A 301 9.95 19.97 11.55
N ASN A 302 10.36 19.45 12.71
CA ASN A 302 11.42 18.45 12.81
C ASN A 302 11.03 17.13 12.14
N TYR A 303 9.78 16.68 12.29
CA TYR A 303 9.27 15.53 11.55
C TYR A 303 9.20 15.82 10.06
N GLN A 304 8.62 16.94 9.64
CA GLN A 304 8.51 17.32 8.23
C GLN A 304 9.87 17.30 7.49
N LYS A 305 10.97 17.69 8.16
CA LYS A 305 12.33 17.67 7.58
C LYS A 305 12.91 16.26 7.39
N LYS A 306 12.41 15.26 8.12
CA LYS A 306 12.91 13.87 8.12
C LYS A 306 12.23 12.98 7.08
N PHE A 307 11.11 13.43 6.52
CA PHE A 307 10.22 12.66 5.66
C PHE A 307 10.08 13.33 4.30
N ASP A 308 9.85 12.52 3.27
CA ASP A 308 9.79 12.98 1.89
C ASP A 308 8.42 13.56 1.53
N ALA A 309 7.37 13.06 2.18
CA ALA A 309 6.00 13.56 2.06
C ALA A 309 5.25 13.42 3.38
N VAL A 310 4.28 14.29 3.62
CA VAL A 310 3.46 14.33 4.82
C VAL A 310 2.02 14.66 4.43
N TYR A 311 1.08 13.91 5.00
CA TYR A 311 -0.34 14.04 4.71
C TYR A 311 -1.14 14.11 6.00
N ASP A 312 -2.19 14.94 5.98
CA ASP A 312 -3.17 15.02 7.05
C ASP A 312 -4.11 13.81 6.96
N VAL A 313 -4.45 13.23 8.10
CA VAL A 313 -5.43 12.14 8.20
C VAL A 313 -6.62 12.65 9.01
N LYS A 314 -7.83 12.46 8.48
CA LYS A 314 -9.07 12.94 9.09
C LYS A 314 -9.63 11.94 10.10
#